data_AF-A0A9E4ITM8-F1
#
_entry.id   AF-A0A9E4ITM8-F1
#
_cell.length_a   1.000
_cell.length_b   1.000
_cell.length_c   1.000
_cell.angle_alpha   90.00
_cell.angle_beta   90.00
_cell.angle_gamma   90.00
#
_symmetry.space_group_name_H-M   'P 1'
#
loop_
_entity.id
_entity.type
_entity.pdbx_description
1 polymer ?
#
loop_
_entity_poly.entity_id
_entity_poly.type
_entity_poly.pdbx_seq_one_letter_code
_entity_poly.pdbx_strand_id
1 'polypeptide(L)'
;MLLLMGAGVAVALLALRWVAPVVSALPQLAPLGPALSLDAGAVLWMLAVAGAAWLAVCLGLLLMTAVRPPTLADAPGPGATGRGRRQQALVTAQVAVAGVLVVAAGLLLRSAHGVASIPRGFVAQDVVLARIHPSGYSPSEESTFYRRLVDEIRSRGVVTSAALGWHAPLSVFHLSVAVEIPGTSMEVTGNIVSTGYFRTLGVSLLEGRAFGAADDADSAPVAIVNRTLAERLWPGGSGIGQVLTFPRSGGDRTVIGVVDDMRYRTLAESTQPLAYLP
;
A
#
# COMPACT_ATOMS: atom_id res chain seq x y z
N MET A 1 5.82 38.01 -18.11
CA MET A 1 6.04 36.57 -18.31
C MET A 1 6.82 35.92 -17.16
N LEU A 2 8.00 36.43 -16.77
CA LEU A 2 8.79 35.91 -15.63
C LEU A 2 8.04 35.88 -14.28
N LEU A 3 7.20 36.88 -13.99
CA LEU A 3 6.38 36.92 -12.76
C LEU A 3 5.28 35.84 -12.71
N LEU A 4 4.78 35.41 -13.88
CA LEU A 4 3.78 34.34 -13.98
C LEU A 4 4.43 32.95 -13.85
N MET A 5 5.67 32.78 -14.33
CA MET A 5 6.49 31.57 -14.11
C MET A 5 6.77 31.36 -12.62
N GLY A 6 7.15 32.42 -11.90
CA GLY A 6 7.39 32.37 -10.47
C GLY A 6 6.14 32.01 -9.66
N ALA A 7 4.98 32.54 -10.06
CA ALA A 7 3.71 32.27 -9.37
C ALA A 7 3.25 30.81 -9.54
N GLY A 8 3.40 30.21 -10.73
CA GLY A 8 3.03 28.81 -10.97
C GLY A 8 3.90 27.83 -10.17
N VAL A 9 5.21 28.04 -10.14
CA VAL A 9 6.15 27.25 -9.34
C VAL A 9 5.89 27.46 -7.84
N ALA A 10 5.62 28.69 -7.41
CA ALA A 10 5.29 28.99 -6.02
C ALA A 10 3.98 28.32 -5.59
N VAL A 11 2.93 28.31 -6.42
CA VAL A 11 1.65 27.64 -6.13
C VAL A 11 1.82 26.13 -6.09
N ALA A 12 2.61 25.53 -6.99
CA ALA A 12 2.90 24.10 -6.96
C ALA A 12 3.70 23.70 -5.71
N LEU A 13 4.72 24.49 -5.34
CA LEU A 13 5.50 24.28 -4.11
C LEU A 13 4.66 24.53 -2.85
N LEU A 14 3.75 25.50 -2.85
CA LEU A 14 2.80 25.71 -1.76
C LEU A 14 1.84 24.52 -1.66
N ALA A 15 1.24 24.08 -2.77
CA ALA A 15 0.32 22.95 -2.78
C ALA A 15 1.00 21.68 -2.24
N LEU A 16 2.25 21.42 -2.62
CA LEU A 16 3.04 20.31 -2.07
C LEU A 16 3.30 20.46 -0.56
N ARG A 17 3.56 21.68 -0.09
CA ARG A 17 3.72 22.01 1.34
C ARG A 17 2.43 21.82 2.14
N TRP A 18 1.26 22.06 1.55
CA TRP A 18 -0.05 21.92 2.20
C TRP A 18 -0.60 20.49 2.16
N VAL A 19 -0.29 19.70 1.13
CA VAL A 19 -0.75 18.30 1.02
C VAL A 19 0.00 17.38 1.99
N ALA A 20 1.30 17.59 2.19
CA ALA A 20 2.10 16.79 3.13
C ALA A 20 1.53 16.71 4.56
N PRO A 21 1.15 17.82 5.22
CA PRO A 21 0.57 17.78 6.57
C PRO A 21 -0.85 17.17 6.60
N VAL A 22 -1.64 17.31 5.54
CA VAL A 22 -2.99 16.72 5.44
C VAL A 22 -2.93 15.21 5.34
N VAL A 23 -1.99 14.69 4.54
CA VAL A 23 -1.75 13.24 4.43
C VAL A 23 -1.22 12.67 5.75
N SER A 24 -0.35 13.40 6.47
CA SER A 24 0.14 12.97 7.80
C SER A 24 -0.89 13.12 8.92
N ALA A 25 -1.92 13.96 8.77
CA ALA A 25 -2.97 14.18 9.76
C ALA A 25 -4.12 13.16 9.66
N LEU A 26 -4.12 12.29 8.66
CA LEU A 26 -5.09 11.20 8.54
C LEU A 26 -4.53 9.94 9.23
N PRO A 27 -4.99 9.59 10.45
CA PRO A 27 -4.48 8.43 11.19
C PRO A 27 -4.70 7.10 10.46
N GLN A 28 -5.64 7.04 9.51
CA GLN A 28 -5.90 5.86 8.67
C GLN A 28 -4.84 5.64 7.57
N LEU A 29 -4.02 6.66 7.27
CA LEU A 29 -2.91 6.61 6.31
C LEU A 29 -1.54 6.52 7.00
N ALA A 30 -1.49 6.59 8.34
CA ALA A 30 -0.27 6.44 9.12
C ALA A 30 0.52 5.14 8.86
N PRO A 31 -0.10 3.98 8.51
CA PRO A 31 0.64 2.76 8.16
C PRO A 31 1.43 2.86 6.84
N LEU A 32 1.17 3.87 5.99
CA LEU A 32 1.94 4.09 4.75
C LEU A 32 3.37 4.59 5.03
N GLY A 33 3.68 5.02 6.25
CA GLY A 33 5.03 5.29 6.73
C GLY A 33 5.88 6.22 5.84
N PRO A 34 7.19 6.32 6.11
CA PRO A 34 8.14 7.08 5.29
C PRO A 34 8.45 6.42 3.93
N ALA A 35 7.68 5.41 3.50
CA ALA A 35 7.90 4.66 2.26
C ALA A 35 7.37 5.37 1.00
N LEU A 36 6.74 6.54 1.14
CA LEU A 36 6.64 7.52 0.06
C LEU A 36 8.01 8.19 -0.13
N SER A 37 9.03 7.41 -0.47
CA SER A 37 10.22 7.97 -1.12
C SER A 37 9.73 8.51 -2.46
N LEU A 38 9.43 9.81 -2.51
CA LEU A 38 9.15 10.51 -3.74
C LEU A 38 10.37 10.34 -4.64
N ASP A 39 10.30 9.38 -5.55
CA ASP A 39 11.36 9.11 -6.52
C ASP A 39 11.68 10.43 -7.24
N ALA A 40 12.92 10.89 -7.10
CA ALA A 40 13.37 12.15 -7.69
C ALA A 40 13.13 12.17 -9.21
N GLY A 41 13.17 11.00 -9.87
CA GLY A 41 12.80 10.84 -11.27
C GLY A 41 11.31 11.10 -11.52
N ALA A 42 10.43 10.61 -10.65
CA ALA A 42 9.00 10.87 -10.72
C ALA A 42 8.70 12.36 -10.48
N VAL A 43 9.36 13.00 -9.50
CA VAL A 43 9.21 14.44 -9.22
C VAL A 43 9.72 15.30 -10.38
N LEU A 44 10.86 14.96 -10.97
CA LEU A 44 11.40 15.68 -12.13
C LEU A 44 10.47 15.55 -13.35
N TRP A 45 9.93 14.35 -13.58
CA TRP A 45 8.96 14.10 -14.65
C TRP A 45 7.64 14.85 -14.41
N MET A 46 7.19 14.92 -13.15
CA MET A 46 6.04 15.73 -12.74
C MET A 46 6.25 17.22 -13.03
N LEU A 47 7.42 17.76 -12.68
CA LEU A 47 7.79 19.15 -12.96
C LEU A 47 7.89 19.41 -14.47
N ALA A 48 8.39 18.45 -15.26
CA ALA A 48 8.47 18.57 -16.71
C ALA A 48 7.10 18.62 -17.38
N VAL A 49 6.17 17.74 -16.99
CA VAL A 49 4.80 17.73 -17.54
C VAL A 49 4.03 18.98 -17.15
N ALA A 50 4.12 19.40 -15.88
CA ALA A 50 3.52 20.64 -15.42
C ALA A 50 4.09 21.86 -16.15
N GLY A 51 5.42 21.89 -16.34
CA GLY A 51 6.11 22.93 -17.10
C GLY A 51 5.69 22.97 -18.58
N ALA A 52 5.55 21.81 -19.23
CA ALA A 52 5.12 21.71 -20.62
C ALA A 52 3.67 22.16 -20.82
N ALA A 53 2.75 21.74 -19.94
CA ALA A 53 1.37 22.20 -19.95
C ALA A 53 1.28 23.72 -19.76
N TRP A 54 2.11 24.27 -18.87
CA TRP A 54 2.19 25.70 -18.62
C TRP A 54 2.76 26.48 -19.83
N LEU A 55 3.80 25.96 -20.47
CA LEU A 55 4.36 26.48 -21.72
C LEU A 55 3.34 26.50 -22.86
N ALA A 56 2.54 25.45 -23.01
CA ALA A 56 1.48 25.38 -24.02
C ALA A 56 0.41 26.46 -23.78
N VAL A 57 0.03 26.71 -22.53
CA VAL A 57 -0.87 27.81 -22.16
C VAL A 57 -0.25 29.17 -22.48
N CYS A 58 1.02 29.39 -22.14
CA CYS A 58 1.74 30.63 -22.48
C CYS A 58 1.87 30.85 -23.99
N LEU A 59 2.12 29.80 -24.76
CA LEU A 59 2.21 29.86 -26.22
C LEU A 59 0.84 30.17 -26.84
N GLY A 60 -0.23 29.53 -26.35
CA GLY A 60 -1.60 29.85 -26.75
C GLY A 60 -1.96 31.31 -26.50
N LEU A 61 -1.55 31.85 -25.34
CA LEU A 61 -1.72 33.27 -25.00
C LEU A 61 -0.95 34.19 -25.95
N LEU A 62 0.31 33.87 -26.25
CA LEU A 62 1.15 34.65 -27.16
C LEU A 62 0.52 34.69 -28.56
N LEU A 63 0.07 33.54 -29.08
CA LEU A 63 -0.58 33.43 -30.38
C LEU A 63 -1.90 34.20 -30.43
N MET A 64 -2.72 34.18 -29.37
CA MET A 64 -3.96 34.96 -29.31
C MET A 64 -3.71 36.48 -29.29
N THR A 65 -2.59 36.93 -28.72
CA THR A 65 -2.20 38.37 -28.76
C THR A 65 -1.51 38.78 -30.06
N ALA A 66 -0.87 37.83 -30.75
CA ALA A 66 -0.14 38.05 -31.99
C ALA A 66 -1.08 37.98 -33.22
N VAL A 67 -2.11 37.14 -33.19
CA VAL A 67 -3.16 37.07 -34.21
C VAL A 67 -4.21 38.14 -33.91
N ARG A 68 -3.86 39.40 -34.19
CA ARG A 68 -4.85 40.47 -34.33
C ARG A 68 -5.38 40.44 -35.77
N PRO A 69 -6.69 40.25 -36.02
CA PRO A 69 -7.21 40.45 -37.37
C PRO A 69 -6.96 41.91 -37.78
N PRO A 70 -6.34 42.16 -38.94
CA PRO A 70 -6.04 43.52 -39.37
C PRO A 70 -7.28 44.15 -39.97
N THR A 71 -8.26 44.57 -39.17
CA THR A 71 -9.32 45.47 -39.63
C THR A 71 -9.93 46.29 -38.51
N LEU A 72 -9.69 47.61 -38.63
CA LEU A 72 -10.57 48.74 -38.29
C LEU A 72 -10.87 48.99 -36.80
N ALA A 73 -10.09 49.86 -36.16
CA ALA A 73 -10.49 51.27 -35.98
C ALA A 73 -9.63 51.95 -34.91
N ASP A 74 -8.92 53.01 -35.33
CA ASP A 74 -8.52 54.13 -34.48
C ASP A 74 -9.76 54.81 -33.88
N ALA A 75 -10.22 54.35 -32.72
CA ALA A 75 -11.18 55.07 -31.91
C ALA A 75 -10.77 55.00 -30.41
N PRO A 76 -10.21 56.09 -29.84
CA PRO A 76 -9.88 56.14 -28.42
C PRO A 76 -11.16 56.39 -27.60
N GLY A 77 -11.79 55.30 -27.15
CA GLY A 77 -12.92 55.31 -26.22
C GLY A 77 -12.52 54.77 -24.83
N PRO A 78 -12.65 55.56 -23.74
CA PRO A 78 -12.30 55.14 -22.39
C PRO A 78 -13.39 54.21 -21.81
N GLY A 79 -13.37 52.93 -22.17
CA GLY A 79 -14.31 51.96 -21.60
C GLY A 79 -14.21 50.53 -22.15
N ALA A 80 -13.71 50.34 -23.38
CA ALA A 80 -13.67 49.02 -24.03
C ALA A 80 -12.50 48.13 -23.57
N THR A 81 -11.45 48.70 -22.97
CA THR A 81 -10.19 48.00 -22.65
C THR A 81 -10.22 47.18 -21.35
N GLY A 82 -11.21 47.43 -20.47
CA GLY A 82 -11.29 46.79 -19.14
C GLY A 82 -12.06 45.46 -19.09
N ARG A 83 -13.12 45.31 -19.90
CA ARG A 83 -14.01 44.13 -19.84
C ARG A 83 -13.43 42.92 -20.57
N GLY A 84 -12.78 43.13 -21.72
CA GLY A 84 -12.09 42.07 -22.46
C GLY A 84 -10.88 41.49 -21.71
N ARG A 85 -10.08 42.33 -21.02
CA ARG A 85 -8.95 41.87 -20.20
C ARG A 85 -9.37 41.04 -18.99
N ARG A 86 -10.50 41.37 -18.34
CA ARG A 86 -11.04 40.59 -17.22
C ARG A 86 -11.58 39.23 -17.66
N GLN A 87 -12.31 39.18 -18.78
CA GLN A 87 -12.79 37.92 -19.35
C GLN A 87 -11.64 37.02 -19.83
N GLN A 88 -10.63 37.59 -20.50
CA GLN A 88 -9.43 36.85 -20.90
C GLN A 88 -8.65 36.32 -19.70
N ALA A 89 -8.51 37.10 -18.61
CA ALA A 89 -7.85 36.65 -17.39
C ALA A 89 -8.59 35.47 -16.73
N LEU A 90 -9.93 35.50 -16.69
CA LEU A 90 -10.74 34.42 -16.14
C LEU A 90 -10.64 33.13 -16.99
N VAL A 91 -10.73 33.25 -18.32
CA VAL A 91 -10.57 32.09 -19.23
C VAL A 91 -9.18 31.48 -19.10
N THR A 92 -8.15 32.33 -19.01
CA THR A 92 -6.76 31.87 -18.83
C THR A 92 -6.57 31.14 -17.50
N ALA A 93 -7.11 31.70 -16.40
CA ALA A 93 -7.06 31.07 -15.10
C ALA A 93 -7.79 29.71 -15.11
N GLN A 94 -8.95 29.64 -15.77
CA GLN A 94 -9.72 28.41 -15.91
C GLN A 94 -8.93 27.32 -16.67
N VAL A 95 -8.32 27.65 -17.81
CA VAL A 95 -7.53 26.70 -18.60
C VAL A 95 -6.28 26.24 -17.84
N ALA A 96 -5.60 27.14 -17.14
CA ALA A 96 -4.45 26.79 -16.30
C ALA A 96 -4.85 25.82 -15.17
N VAL A 97 -5.96 26.09 -14.47
CA VAL A 97 -6.49 25.21 -13.42
C VAL A 97 -6.89 23.85 -14.00
N ALA A 98 -7.57 23.82 -15.16
CA ALA A 98 -7.94 22.58 -15.82
C ALA A 98 -6.70 21.73 -16.19
N GLY A 99 -5.65 22.36 -16.72
CA GLY A 99 -4.38 21.69 -17.03
C GLY A 99 -3.74 21.07 -15.78
N VAL A 100 -3.67 21.81 -14.67
CA VAL A 100 -3.14 21.30 -13.40
C VAL A 100 -3.95 20.11 -12.90
N LEU A 101 -5.29 20.16 -12.97
CA LEU A 101 -6.16 19.06 -12.56
C LEU A 101 -5.96 17.81 -13.42
N VAL A 102 -5.80 17.95 -14.74
CA VAL A 102 -5.55 16.83 -15.64
C VAL A 102 -4.21 16.17 -15.36
N VAL A 103 -3.14 16.96 -15.12
CA VAL A 103 -1.83 16.41 -14.75
C VAL A 103 -1.92 15.70 -13.39
N ALA A 104 -2.57 16.29 -12.40
CA ALA A 104 -2.77 15.66 -11.10
C ALA A 104 -3.54 14.33 -11.20
N ALA A 105 -4.63 14.30 -11.98
CA ALA A 105 -5.41 13.09 -12.23
C ALA A 105 -4.59 12.00 -12.93
N GLY A 106 -3.82 12.36 -13.97
CA GLY A 106 -2.94 11.43 -14.67
C GLY A 106 -1.86 10.82 -13.77
N LEU A 107 -1.32 11.60 -12.83
CA LEU A 107 -0.34 11.13 -11.84
C LEU A 107 -0.96 10.18 -10.83
N LEU A 108 -2.15 10.49 -10.33
CA LEU A 108 -2.88 9.59 -9.43
C LEU A 108 -3.16 8.25 -10.11
N LEU A 109 -3.59 8.27 -11.37
CA LEU A 109 -3.79 7.05 -12.16
C LEU A 109 -2.49 6.26 -12.36
N ARG A 110 -1.39 6.93 -12.74
CA ARG A 110 -0.08 6.29 -12.90
C ARG A 110 0.42 5.67 -11.60
N SER A 111 0.29 6.38 -10.48
CA SER A 111 0.67 5.90 -9.15
C SER A 111 -0.16 4.68 -8.75
N ALA A 112 -1.48 4.74 -8.92
CA ALA A 112 -2.37 3.61 -8.65
C ALA A 112 -2.03 2.38 -9.50
N HIS A 113 -1.69 2.58 -10.78
CA HIS A 113 -1.25 1.50 -11.66
C HIS A 113 0.09 0.89 -11.23
N GLY A 114 1.03 1.73 -10.78
CA GLY A 114 2.32 1.29 -10.25
C GLY A 114 2.17 0.40 -9.02
N VAL A 115 1.35 0.82 -8.05
CA VAL A 115 1.08 0.05 -6.82
C VAL A 115 0.42 -1.29 -7.13
N ALA A 116 -0.46 -1.35 -8.14
CA ALA A 116 -1.11 -2.60 -8.54
C ALA A 116 -0.13 -3.66 -9.10
N SER A 117 1.03 -3.23 -9.61
CA SER A 117 2.05 -4.09 -10.21
C SER A 117 3.10 -4.63 -9.22
N ILE A 118 3.10 -4.14 -7.97
CA ILE A 118 4.05 -4.58 -6.95
C ILE A 118 3.85 -6.08 -6.68
N PRO A 119 4.91 -6.92 -6.78
CA PRO A 119 4.85 -8.32 -6.39
C PRO A 119 4.43 -8.43 -4.92
N ARG A 120 3.30 -9.10 -4.69
CA ARG A 120 2.71 -9.21 -3.34
C ARG A 120 3.32 -10.35 -2.52
N GLY A 121 3.91 -11.35 -3.19
CA GLY A 121 4.35 -12.60 -2.55
C GLY A 121 3.19 -13.54 -2.16
N PHE A 122 1.95 -13.19 -2.52
CA PHE A 122 0.77 -14.04 -2.38
C PHE A 122 -0.19 -13.84 -3.55
N VAL A 123 -1.04 -14.82 -3.80
CA VAL A 123 -2.08 -14.81 -4.83
C VAL A 123 -3.31 -14.06 -4.31
N ALA A 124 -3.68 -12.99 -5.02
CA ALA A 124 -4.90 -12.22 -4.76
C ALA A 124 -6.01 -12.47 -5.80
N GLN A 125 -5.67 -13.12 -6.91
CA GLN A 125 -6.62 -13.51 -7.96
C GLN A 125 -7.35 -14.78 -7.53
N ASP A 126 -8.66 -14.86 -7.78
CA ASP A 126 -9.50 -16.02 -7.43
C ASP A 126 -9.51 -16.40 -5.94
N VAL A 127 -9.14 -15.46 -5.06
CA VAL A 127 -9.21 -15.62 -3.60
C VAL A 127 -10.31 -14.71 -3.05
N VAL A 128 -11.27 -15.31 -2.36
CA VAL A 128 -12.33 -14.57 -1.66
C VAL A 128 -11.94 -14.42 -0.20
N LEU A 129 -11.80 -13.17 0.26
CA LEU A 129 -11.63 -12.86 1.67
C LEU A 129 -12.99 -12.64 2.33
N ALA A 130 -13.32 -13.44 3.33
CA ALA A 130 -14.50 -13.26 4.17
C ALA A 130 -14.09 -13.00 5.62
N ARG A 131 -14.71 -12.00 6.25
CA ARG A 131 -14.61 -11.76 7.70
C ARG A 131 -15.94 -12.15 8.32
N ILE A 132 -15.89 -13.12 9.22
CA ILE A 132 -17.07 -13.66 9.89
C ILE A 132 -16.84 -13.49 11.38
N HIS A 133 -17.82 -12.95 12.09
CA HIS A 133 -17.78 -12.78 13.54
C HIS A 133 -19.00 -13.52 14.09
N PRO A 134 -18.82 -14.77 14.54
CA PRO A 134 -19.93 -15.55 15.06
C PRO A 134 -20.43 -14.92 16.36
N SER A 135 -21.72 -14.61 16.44
CA SER A 135 -22.35 -14.06 17.64
C SER A 135 -22.87 -15.18 18.54
N GLY A 136 -22.73 -15.00 19.85
CA GLY A 136 -23.29 -15.92 20.85
C GLY A 136 -22.48 -17.19 21.14
N TYR A 137 -21.20 -17.24 20.73
CA TYR A 137 -20.28 -18.35 21.02
C TYR A 137 -19.27 -17.96 22.10
N SER A 138 -18.90 -18.90 22.95
CA SER A 138 -17.70 -18.77 23.81
C SER A 138 -16.41 -19.00 22.98
N PRO A 139 -15.22 -18.59 23.46
CA PRO A 139 -13.97 -18.70 22.69
C PRO A 139 -13.62 -20.12 22.23
N SER A 140 -13.95 -21.14 23.02
CA SER A 140 -13.72 -22.56 22.67
C SER A 140 -14.70 -23.05 21.59
N GLU A 141 -15.95 -22.58 21.64
CA GLU A 141 -16.95 -22.91 20.63
C GLU A 141 -16.68 -22.17 19.31
N GLU A 142 -16.17 -20.94 19.36
CA GLU A 142 -15.78 -20.16 18.18
C GLU A 142 -14.67 -20.86 17.37
N SER A 143 -13.65 -21.39 18.05
CA SER A 143 -12.58 -22.17 17.39
C SER A 143 -13.12 -23.43 16.70
N THR A 144 -14.16 -24.05 17.27
CA THR A 144 -14.82 -25.22 16.68
C THR A 144 -15.74 -24.82 15.52
N PHE A 145 -16.42 -23.68 15.62
CA PHE A 145 -17.23 -23.10 14.55
C PHE A 145 -16.39 -22.83 13.30
N TYR A 146 -15.25 -22.15 13.43
CA TYR A 146 -14.42 -21.83 12.27
C TYR A 146 -13.84 -23.07 11.59
N ARG A 147 -13.41 -24.09 12.37
CA ARG A 147 -12.95 -25.37 11.80
C ARG A 147 -14.04 -26.03 10.95
N ARG A 148 -15.25 -26.17 11.51
CA ARG A 148 -16.40 -26.74 10.77
C ARG A 148 -16.76 -25.93 9.53
N LEU A 149 -16.71 -24.60 9.61
CA LEU A 149 -17.00 -23.72 8.49
C LEU A 149 -16.01 -23.94 7.34
N VAL A 150 -14.71 -24.03 7.62
CA VAL A 150 -13.69 -24.29 6.59
C VAL A 150 -13.88 -25.66 5.97
N ASP A 151 -14.16 -26.68 6.77
CA ASP A 151 -14.35 -28.05 6.26
C ASP A 151 -15.61 -28.15 5.38
N GLU A 152 -16.70 -27.47 5.76
CA GLU A 152 -17.91 -27.35 4.95
C GLU A 152 -17.67 -26.57 3.65
N ILE A 153 -16.86 -25.51 3.67
CA ILE A 153 -16.52 -24.77 2.45
C ILE A 153 -15.70 -25.67 1.52
N ARG A 154 -14.72 -26.42 2.05
CA ARG A 154 -13.89 -27.36 1.28
C ARG A 154 -14.71 -28.51 0.67
N SER A 155 -15.75 -28.98 1.37
CA SER A 155 -16.57 -30.12 0.92
C SER A 155 -17.46 -29.81 -0.30
N ARG A 156 -17.74 -28.53 -0.58
CA ARG A 156 -18.63 -28.11 -1.68
C ARG A 156 -18.04 -28.28 -3.09
N GLY A 157 -16.74 -28.55 -3.22
CA GLY A 157 -16.07 -28.83 -4.50
C GLY A 157 -15.91 -27.63 -5.45
N VAL A 158 -16.48 -26.46 -5.12
CA VAL A 158 -16.34 -25.21 -5.89
C VAL A 158 -15.07 -24.41 -5.53
N VAL A 159 -14.38 -24.79 -4.45
CA VAL A 159 -13.16 -24.11 -3.97
C VAL A 159 -11.97 -25.07 -4.03
N THR A 160 -10.84 -24.60 -4.54
CA THR A 160 -9.59 -25.37 -4.58
C THR A 160 -8.98 -25.54 -3.18
N SER A 161 -9.09 -24.50 -2.35
CA SER A 161 -8.59 -24.49 -0.98
C SER A 161 -9.26 -23.40 -0.16
N ALA A 162 -9.39 -23.62 1.14
CA ALA A 162 -9.85 -22.61 2.10
C ALA A 162 -8.99 -22.71 3.36
N ALA A 163 -8.75 -21.58 4.03
CA ALA A 163 -7.98 -21.50 5.26
C ALA A 163 -8.40 -20.26 6.06
N LEU A 164 -8.02 -20.23 7.33
CA LEU A 164 -8.25 -19.14 8.25
C LEU A 164 -6.92 -18.45 8.55
N GLY A 165 -7.00 -17.14 8.72
CA GLY A 165 -5.96 -16.34 9.34
C GLY A 165 -6.62 -15.33 10.26
N TRP A 166 -6.02 -15.07 11.41
CA TRP A 166 -6.52 -14.06 12.36
C TRP A 166 -6.58 -12.68 11.71
N HIS A 167 -5.55 -12.34 10.93
CA HIS A 167 -5.55 -11.19 10.04
C HIS A 167 -5.20 -11.60 8.62
N ALA A 168 -5.91 -11.00 7.66
CA ALA A 168 -5.58 -11.12 6.24
C ALA A 168 -4.35 -10.26 5.91
N PRO A 169 -3.55 -10.64 4.89
CA PRO A 169 -2.56 -9.74 4.32
C PRO A 169 -3.19 -8.40 3.91
N LEU A 170 -2.45 -7.32 4.11
CA LEU A 170 -2.86 -5.94 3.85
C LEU A 170 -4.06 -5.46 4.69
N SER A 171 -4.34 -6.13 5.81
CA SER A 171 -5.27 -5.66 6.83
C SER A 171 -4.71 -4.42 7.54
N VAL A 172 -5.61 -3.49 7.90
CA VAL A 172 -5.26 -2.32 8.73
C VAL A 172 -4.73 -2.76 10.09
N PHE A 173 -5.27 -3.85 10.62
CA PHE A 173 -4.84 -4.45 11.88
C PHE A 173 -3.85 -5.59 11.62
N HIS A 174 -2.77 -5.57 12.38
CA HIS A 174 -1.76 -6.63 12.44
C HIS A 174 -1.40 -6.86 13.90
N LEU A 175 -1.01 -8.10 14.20
CA LEU A 175 -0.51 -8.45 15.53
C LEU A 175 1.00 -8.19 15.54
N SER A 176 1.49 -7.43 16.52
CA SER A 176 2.92 -7.33 16.81
C SER A 176 3.24 -8.24 17.99
N VAL A 177 4.23 -9.12 17.81
CA VAL A 177 4.69 -10.06 18.84
C VAL A 177 6.18 -9.87 19.06
N ALA A 178 6.61 -9.90 20.31
CA ALA A 178 8.02 -10.04 20.63
C ALA A 178 8.43 -11.51 20.43
N VAL A 179 9.58 -11.72 19.80
CA VAL A 179 10.22 -13.03 19.67
C VAL A 179 11.65 -12.96 20.13
N GLU A 180 12.11 -14.03 20.78
CA GLU A 180 13.43 -14.10 21.38
C GLU A 180 14.15 -15.39 21.00
N ILE A 181 15.44 -15.25 20.74
CA ILE A 181 16.41 -16.34 20.68
C ILE A 181 17.55 -16.00 21.66
N PRO A 182 18.43 -16.94 22.02
CA PRO A 182 19.55 -16.63 22.91
C PRO A 182 20.36 -15.41 22.43
N GLY A 183 20.34 -14.33 23.22
CA GLY A 183 21.08 -13.09 22.94
C GLY A 183 20.43 -12.13 21.94
N THR A 184 19.21 -12.37 21.45
CA THR A 184 18.49 -11.45 20.55
C THR A 184 17.00 -11.44 20.84
N SER A 185 16.42 -10.24 20.99
CA SER A 185 14.98 -10.01 21.14
C SER A 185 14.53 -8.99 20.10
N MET A 186 13.41 -9.25 19.43
CA MET A 186 12.86 -8.34 18.43
C MET A 186 11.35 -8.38 18.35
N GLU A 187 10.74 -7.27 17.97
CA GLU A 187 9.32 -7.25 17.58
C GLU A 187 9.16 -7.62 16.11
N VAL A 188 8.24 -8.54 15.85
CA VAL A 188 7.89 -9.06 14.52
C VAL A 188 6.38 -9.04 14.33
N THR A 189 5.94 -9.18 13.09
CA THR A 189 4.51 -9.35 12.82
C THR A 189 4.11 -10.79 13.08
N GLY A 190 3.11 -11.00 13.93
CA GLY A 190 2.51 -12.29 14.22
C GLY A 190 1.25 -12.53 13.39
N ASN A 191 0.95 -13.80 13.08
CA ASN A 191 -0.37 -14.21 12.63
C ASN A 191 -0.69 -15.62 13.14
N ILE A 192 -1.95 -15.88 13.45
CA ILE A 192 -2.45 -17.22 13.76
C ILE A 192 -3.16 -17.73 12.51
N VAL A 193 -2.76 -18.88 12.00
CA VAL A 193 -3.16 -19.38 10.68
C VAL A 193 -3.46 -20.87 10.71
N SER A 194 -4.55 -21.27 10.05
CA SER A 194 -4.92 -22.68 9.98
C SER A 194 -4.05 -23.47 8.99
N THR A 195 -4.09 -24.80 9.09
CA THR A 195 -3.59 -25.72 8.05
C THR A 195 -4.04 -25.31 6.65
N GLY A 196 -3.10 -25.26 5.71
CA GLY A 196 -3.35 -24.92 4.31
C GLY A 196 -3.39 -23.42 3.99
N TYR A 197 -3.13 -22.54 4.97
CA TYR A 197 -3.08 -21.08 4.76
C TYR A 197 -2.11 -20.66 3.66
N PHE A 198 -0.84 -21.09 3.75
CA PHE A 198 0.18 -20.75 2.75
C PHE A 198 -0.17 -21.26 1.35
N ARG A 199 -0.68 -22.49 1.25
CA ARG A 199 -1.17 -23.06 -0.01
C ARG A 199 -2.32 -22.26 -0.59
N THR A 200 -3.27 -21.83 0.24
CA THR A 200 -4.43 -21.04 -0.19
C THR A 200 -4.02 -19.67 -0.73
N LEU A 201 -2.98 -19.07 -0.13
CA LEU A 201 -2.41 -17.81 -0.59
C LEU A 201 -1.29 -17.97 -1.63
N GLY A 202 -0.97 -19.18 -2.05
CA GLY A 202 0.13 -19.45 -2.98
C GLY A 202 1.51 -19.01 -2.48
N VAL A 203 1.70 -18.93 -1.16
CA VAL A 203 3.00 -18.64 -0.53
C VAL A 203 3.82 -19.94 -0.48
N SER A 204 4.99 -19.92 -1.10
CA SER A 204 5.87 -21.09 -1.18
C SER A 204 6.50 -21.43 0.17
N LEU A 205 6.50 -22.73 0.50
CA LEU A 205 7.33 -23.26 1.58
C LEU A 205 8.75 -23.48 1.02
N LEU A 206 9.74 -22.84 1.61
CA LEU A 206 11.14 -22.90 1.18
C LEU A 206 11.86 -24.08 1.82
N GLU A 207 11.65 -24.29 3.12
CA GLU A 207 12.26 -25.36 3.89
C GLU A 207 11.33 -25.88 4.99
N GLY A 208 11.53 -27.12 5.43
CA GLY A 208 10.77 -27.75 6.51
C GLY A 208 9.39 -28.24 6.09
N ARG A 209 8.38 -27.99 6.91
CA ARG A 209 6.98 -28.37 6.65
C ARG A 209 5.99 -27.28 7.04
N ALA A 210 4.82 -27.29 6.39
CA ALA A 210 3.68 -26.47 6.79
C ALA A 210 2.96 -27.07 8.03
N PHE A 211 2.10 -26.28 8.67
CA PHE A 211 1.21 -26.76 9.72
C PHE A 211 0.30 -27.86 9.19
N GLY A 212 0.16 -28.94 9.95
CA GLY A 212 -0.73 -30.07 9.72
C GLY A 212 -1.83 -30.17 10.77
N ALA A 213 -2.67 -31.20 10.65
CA ALA A 213 -3.79 -31.43 11.58
C ALA A 213 -3.34 -31.82 13.00
N ALA A 214 -2.08 -32.25 13.16
CA ALA A 214 -1.50 -32.64 14.45
C ALA A 214 -0.81 -31.48 15.17
N ASP A 215 -0.68 -30.31 14.55
CA ASP A 215 -0.10 -29.11 15.16
C ASP A 215 -1.21 -28.28 15.81
N ASP A 216 -1.91 -28.85 16.78
CA ASP A 216 -2.98 -28.18 17.53
C ASP A 216 -2.49 -27.67 18.90
N ALA A 217 -3.40 -27.07 19.67
CA ALA A 217 -3.09 -26.49 20.98
C ALA A 217 -2.61 -27.52 22.02
N ASP A 218 -2.90 -28.81 21.82
CA ASP A 218 -2.52 -29.90 22.74
C ASP A 218 -1.19 -30.55 22.32
N SER A 219 -0.65 -30.17 21.16
CA SER A 219 0.62 -30.66 20.61
C SER A 219 1.83 -29.84 21.05
N ALA A 220 3.04 -30.33 20.73
CA ALA A 220 4.27 -29.58 20.96
C ALA A 220 4.20 -28.22 20.23
N PRO A 221 4.40 -27.08 20.92
CA PRO A 221 4.22 -25.77 20.29
C PRO A 221 5.21 -25.56 19.14
N VAL A 222 4.66 -25.26 17.96
CA VAL A 222 5.44 -25.01 16.74
C VAL A 222 5.16 -23.63 16.17
N ALA A 223 6.09 -23.15 15.36
CA ALA A 223 5.98 -21.91 14.60
C ALA A 223 6.56 -22.08 13.18
N ILE A 224 6.08 -21.25 12.27
CA ILE A 224 6.64 -21.08 10.92
C ILE A 224 7.07 -19.63 10.80
N VAL A 225 8.20 -19.37 10.15
CA VAL A 225 8.72 -18.01 9.94
C VAL A 225 8.86 -17.71 8.45
N ASN A 226 8.88 -16.45 8.04
CA ASN A 226 9.25 -16.11 6.66
C ASN A 226 10.78 -16.03 6.48
N ARG A 227 11.23 -16.04 5.23
CA ARG A 227 12.64 -15.90 4.83
C ARG A 227 13.29 -14.70 5.52
N THR A 228 12.66 -13.53 5.49
CA THR A 228 13.22 -12.30 6.11
C THR A 228 13.45 -12.46 7.62
N LEU A 229 12.56 -13.12 8.36
CA LEU A 229 12.78 -13.35 9.79
C LEU A 229 13.88 -14.40 10.02
N ALA A 230 13.87 -15.49 9.23
CA ALA A 230 14.88 -16.53 9.32
C ALA A 230 16.30 -15.98 9.10
N GLU A 231 16.51 -15.19 8.05
CA GLU A 231 17.80 -14.57 7.73
C GLU A 231 18.30 -13.60 8.81
N ARG A 232 17.38 -12.90 9.51
CA ARG A 232 17.73 -11.96 10.57
C ARG A 232 18.12 -12.65 11.87
N LEU A 233 17.41 -13.72 12.25
CA LEU A 233 17.64 -14.43 13.50
C LEU A 233 18.73 -15.49 13.37
N TRP A 234 18.86 -16.12 12.21
CA TRP A 234 19.84 -17.17 11.93
C TRP A 234 20.59 -16.90 10.62
N PRO A 235 21.51 -15.91 10.59
CA PRO A 235 22.28 -15.61 9.39
C PRO A 235 23.03 -16.83 8.86
N GLY A 236 22.77 -17.22 7.61
CA GLY A 236 23.40 -18.39 6.98
C GLY A 236 22.73 -19.73 7.28
N GLY A 237 21.59 -19.75 7.97
CA GLY A 237 20.75 -20.93 8.17
C GLY A 237 19.25 -20.60 8.13
N SER A 238 18.39 -21.62 8.19
CA SER A 238 16.92 -21.44 8.13
C SER A 238 16.25 -21.36 9.50
N GLY A 239 16.98 -21.63 10.58
CA GLY A 239 16.42 -21.67 11.93
C GLY A 239 15.52 -22.88 12.22
N ILE A 240 15.36 -23.81 11.26
CA ILE A 240 14.53 -25.00 11.47
C ILE A 240 15.10 -25.85 12.62
N GLY A 241 14.21 -26.31 13.49
CA GLY A 241 14.54 -27.04 14.72
C GLY A 241 15.01 -26.16 15.87
N GLN A 242 15.21 -24.86 15.66
CA GLN A 242 15.53 -23.92 16.72
C GLN A 242 14.28 -23.52 17.50
N VAL A 243 14.50 -23.16 18.77
CA VAL A 243 13.44 -22.65 19.64
C VAL A 243 13.37 -21.13 19.49
N LEU A 244 12.16 -20.64 19.23
CA LEU A 244 11.79 -19.23 19.21
C LEU A 244 10.84 -18.97 20.37
N THR A 245 11.23 -18.11 21.30
CA THR A 245 10.45 -17.81 22.50
C THR A 245 9.52 -16.64 22.25
N PHE A 246 8.23 -16.80 22.60
CA PHE A 246 7.20 -15.77 22.52
C PHE A 246 6.80 -15.34 23.94
N PRO A 247 7.54 -14.39 24.57
CA PRO A 247 7.44 -14.10 26.01
C PRO A 247 6.06 -13.62 26.47
N ARG A 248 5.26 -13.05 25.56
CA ARG A 248 3.92 -12.51 25.87
C ARG A 248 2.76 -13.36 25.35
N SER A 249 3.01 -14.35 24.49
CA SER A 249 1.94 -14.93 23.65
C SER A 249 2.04 -16.43 23.40
N GLY A 250 2.93 -17.17 24.06
CA GLY A 250 2.87 -18.62 23.97
C GLY A 250 4.14 -19.40 24.29
N GLY A 251 5.15 -18.79 24.92
CA GLY A 251 6.35 -19.49 25.36
C GLY A 251 7.21 -20.00 24.20
N ASP A 252 7.95 -21.08 24.46
CA ASP A 252 8.90 -21.64 23.52
C ASP A 252 8.20 -22.41 22.40
N ARG A 253 8.56 -22.11 21.15
CA ARG A 253 8.03 -22.79 19.96
C ARG A 253 9.15 -23.23 19.05
N THR A 254 9.07 -24.47 18.57
CA THR A 254 10.06 -24.97 17.61
C THR A 254 9.72 -24.47 16.21
N VAL A 255 10.70 -23.88 15.52
CA VAL A 255 10.53 -23.49 14.11
C VAL A 255 10.55 -24.75 13.24
N ILE A 256 9.44 -25.02 12.55
CA ILE A 256 9.28 -26.24 11.74
C ILE A 256 9.29 -25.98 10.24
N GLY A 257 9.27 -24.71 9.82
CA GLY A 257 9.26 -24.35 8.42
C GLY A 257 9.59 -22.89 8.17
N VAL A 258 10.08 -22.64 6.96
CA VAL A 258 10.36 -21.30 6.44
C VAL A 258 9.58 -21.10 5.15
N VAL A 259 8.82 -20.01 5.06
CA VAL A 259 8.04 -19.64 3.87
C VAL A 259 8.64 -18.43 3.15
N ASP A 260 8.28 -18.26 1.89
CA ASP A 260 8.65 -17.07 1.13
C ASP A 260 8.03 -15.80 1.75
N ASP A 261 8.64 -14.69 1.42
CA ASP A 261 8.24 -13.38 1.88
C ASP A 261 6.99 -12.89 1.16
N MET A 262 6.13 -12.19 1.91
CA MET A 262 4.97 -11.52 1.35
C MET A 262 4.80 -10.12 1.92
N ARG A 263 4.15 -9.24 1.15
CA ARG A 263 3.67 -7.94 1.61
C ARG A 263 2.50 -8.15 2.55
N TYR A 264 2.61 -7.65 3.78
CA TYR A 264 1.66 -7.97 4.83
C TYR A 264 0.97 -6.75 5.44
N ARG A 265 1.64 -5.63 5.74
CA ARG A 265 0.95 -4.46 6.30
C ARG A 265 0.52 -3.51 5.19
N THR A 266 1.42 -3.21 4.26
CA THR A 266 1.13 -2.40 3.06
C THR A 266 1.82 -2.95 1.82
N LEU A 267 1.43 -2.48 0.62
CA LEU A 267 2.12 -2.86 -0.62
C LEU A 267 3.48 -2.16 -0.79
N ALA A 268 3.64 -0.98 -0.19
CA ALA A 268 4.85 -0.15 -0.34
C ALA A 268 5.89 -0.38 0.77
N GLU A 269 5.65 -1.31 1.69
CA GLU A 269 6.60 -1.61 2.76
C GLU A 269 7.87 -2.31 2.26
N SER A 270 8.95 -2.20 3.03
CA SER A 270 10.00 -3.21 2.99
C SER A 270 9.48 -4.50 3.62
N THR A 271 10.04 -5.64 3.18
CA THR A 271 9.59 -6.95 3.65
C THR A 271 9.74 -7.04 5.17
N GLN A 272 8.65 -7.37 5.84
CA GLN A 272 8.60 -7.45 7.29
C GLN A 272 9.01 -8.85 7.77
N PRO A 273 9.63 -8.97 8.95
CA PRO A 273 9.76 -10.26 9.62
C PRO A 273 8.39 -10.73 10.11
N LEU A 274 8.01 -11.96 9.76
CA LEU A 274 6.75 -12.59 10.11
C LEU A 274 6.96 -13.93 10.81
N ALA A 275 6.20 -14.13 11.89
CA ALA A 275 6.04 -15.39 12.57
C ALA A 275 4.57 -15.84 12.52
N TYR A 276 4.36 -17.09 12.18
CA TYR A 276 3.05 -17.73 12.07
C TYR A 276 2.92 -18.79 13.15
N LEU A 277 1.74 -18.82 13.77
CA LEU A 277 1.33 -19.78 14.79
C LEU A 277 0.11 -20.57 14.27
N PRO A 278 -0.04 -21.86 14.64
CA PRO A 278 -1.22 -22.63 14.29
C PRO A 278 -2.48 -22.17 15.05
#